data_AF-A0A7C4QGN9-F1
#
_entry.id   AF-A0A7C4QGN9-F1
#
_cell.length_a   1.000
_cell.length_b   1.000
_cell.length_c   1.000
_cell.angle_alpha   90.00
_cell.angle_beta   90.00
_cell.angle_gamma   90.00
#
_symmetry.space_group_name_H-M   'P 1'
#
loop_
_entity.id
_entity.type
_entity.pdbx_description
1 polymer ?
#
loop_
_entity_poly.entity_id
_entity_poly.type
_entity_poly.pdbx_seq_one_letter_code
_entity_poly.pdbx_strand_id
1 'polypeptide(L)'
;MGSARIRAPLTGAAITVTTLFGGLALGTAIGFFVFESLPGHSTLSPSALHISLAAWPAFLGFLGGSAAWGVWMGRMTGSAEARRMAAAGMLGFAPITLVLGIGLSAVEPFVVEQIGALFPIHRIFTLMFVPSAFLIAGLGAWAIGFGLRNGSLARSLLWRVGGAAALAFLIINLVMEWSGWVVGGPNAAERNTMLTVMFLGNLGAALAGGAVLGWDLHALVEQGRESFNRS
;
A
#
# COMPACT_ATOMS: atom_id res chain seq x y z
N MET A 1 -8.27 30.07 -5.99
CA MET A 1 -7.58 29.41 -4.85
C MET A 1 -8.25 28.11 -4.37
N GLY A 2 -9.58 27.92 -4.48
CA GLY A 2 -10.24 26.71 -3.96
C GLY A 2 -10.05 25.39 -4.75
N SER A 3 -9.88 25.44 -6.08
CA SER A 3 -9.83 24.23 -6.91
C SER A 3 -8.53 23.43 -6.78
N ALA A 4 -7.38 24.09 -6.58
CA ALA A 4 -6.08 23.43 -6.47
C ALA A 4 -5.95 22.63 -5.16
N ARG A 5 -6.46 23.17 -4.04
CA ARG A 5 -6.43 22.51 -2.73
C ARG A 5 -7.22 21.21 -2.68
N ILE A 6 -8.32 21.10 -3.45
CA ILE A 6 -9.11 19.87 -3.54
C ILE A 6 -8.50 18.88 -4.55
N ARG A 7 -7.87 19.39 -5.62
CA ARG A 7 -7.24 18.56 -6.65
C ARG A 7 -6.02 17.80 -6.12
N ALA A 8 -5.19 18.41 -5.28
CA ALA A 8 -3.97 17.76 -4.81
C ALA A 8 -4.22 16.43 -4.05
N PRO A 9 -5.15 16.35 -3.09
CA PRO A 9 -5.52 15.09 -2.43
C PRO A 9 -6.08 14.06 -3.42
N LEU A 10 -6.98 14.47 -4.31
CA LEU A 10 -7.58 13.56 -5.29
C LEU A 10 -6.52 12.99 -6.24
N THR A 11 -5.59 13.83 -6.71
CA THR A 11 -4.47 13.42 -7.54
C THR A 11 -3.55 12.46 -6.80
N GLY A 12 -3.21 12.76 -5.53
CA GLY A 12 -2.37 11.88 -4.72
C GLY A 12 -3.01 10.51 -4.47
N ALA A 13 -4.31 10.47 -4.18
CA ALA A 13 -5.08 9.23 -4.05
C ALA A 13 -5.12 8.45 -5.38
N ALA A 14 -5.44 9.12 -6.48
CA ALA A 14 -5.53 8.51 -7.80
C ALA A 14 -4.19 7.92 -8.26
N ILE A 15 -3.09 8.67 -8.11
CA ILE A 15 -1.74 8.18 -8.40
C ILE A 15 -1.46 6.95 -7.54
N THR A 16 -1.67 7.03 -6.23
CA THR A 16 -1.36 5.93 -5.30
C THR A 16 -2.08 4.64 -5.68
N VAL A 17 -3.38 4.70 -5.94
CA VAL A 17 -4.15 3.51 -6.38
C VAL A 17 -3.69 3.04 -7.76
N THR A 18 -3.66 3.92 -8.76
CA THR A 18 -3.35 3.51 -10.14
C THR A 18 -1.93 2.94 -10.28
N THR A 19 -0.95 3.44 -9.54
CA THR A 19 0.43 2.94 -9.63
C THR A 19 0.67 1.72 -8.75
N LEU A 20 0.27 1.75 -7.47
CA LEU A 20 0.58 0.66 -6.54
C LEU A 20 -0.36 -0.54 -6.74
N PHE A 21 -1.67 -0.31 -6.76
CA PHE A 21 -2.64 -1.38 -7.06
C PHE A 21 -2.58 -1.76 -8.53
N GLY A 22 -2.48 -0.79 -9.45
CA GLY A 22 -2.39 -1.10 -10.88
C GLY A 22 -1.11 -1.85 -11.23
N GLY A 23 0.03 -1.49 -10.64
CA GLY A 23 1.30 -2.21 -10.83
C GLY A 23 1.24 -3.64 -10.31
N LEU A 24 0.66 -3.84 -9.11
CA LEU A 24 0.45 -5.18 -8.56
C LEU A 24 -0.52 -5.99 -9.42
N ALA A 25 -1.69 -5.44 -9.77
CA ALA A 25 -2.72 -6.13 -10.54
C ALA A 25 -2.22 -6.53 -11.94
N LEU A 26 -1.53 -5.61 -12.65
CA LEU A 26 -0.94 -5.92 -13.95
C LEU A 26 0.17 -6.96 -13.82
N GLY A 27 1.05 -6.83 -12.82
CA GLY A 27 2.10 -7.82 -12.57
C GLY A 27 1.52 -9.21 -12.29
N THR A 28 0.50 -9.30 -11.45
CA THR A 28 -0.19 -10.55 -11.13
C THR A 28 -0.92 -11.12 -12.34
N ALA A 29 -1.61 -10.30 -13.14
CA ALA A 29 -2.29 -10.76 -14.36
C ALA A 29 -1.29 -11.32 -15.38
N ILE A 30 -0.15 -10.65 -15.58
CA ILE A 30 0.92 -11.15 -16.44
C ILE A 30 1.52 -12.44 -15.86
N GLY A 31 1.75 -12.49 -14.54
CA GLY A 31 2.27 -13.68 -13.86
C GLY A 31 1.35 -14.89 -14.01
N PHE A 32 0.04 -14.67 -13.89
CA PHE A 32 -0.98 -15.69 -14.14
C PHE A 32 -0.96 -16.17 -15.59
N PHE A 33 -0.90 -15.25 -16.55
CA PHE A 33 -0.78 -15.61 -17.96
C PHE A 33 0.48 -16.43 -18.26
N VAL A 34 1.62 -16.08 -17.65
CA VAL A 34 2.87 -16.84 -17.75
C VAL A 34 2.68 -18.24 -17.16
N PHE A 35 2.07 -18.36 -16.00
CA PHE A 35 1.80 -19.66 -15.36
C PHE A 35 0.98 -20.59 -16.25
N GLU A 36 -0.13 -20.11 -16.79
CA GLU A 36 -1.04 -20.87 -17.66
C GLU A 36 -0.40 -21.24 -19.02
N SER A 37 0.56 -20.43 -19.48
CA SER A 37 1.25 -20.68 -20.74
C SER A 37 2.37 -21.73 -20.63
N LEU A 38 2.75 -22.13 -19.41
CA LEU A 38 3.84 -23.08 -19.21
C LEU A 38 3.37 -24.52 -19.44
N PRO A 39 4.16 -25.34 -20.16
CA PRO A 39 3.80 -26.74 -20.43
C PRO A 39 3.86 -27.58 -19.16
N GLY A 40 2.78 -28.31 -18.87
CA GLY A 40 2.68 -29.13 -17.66
C GLY A 40 2.36 -28.35 -16.39
N HIS A 41 1.85 -27.11 -16.50
CA HIS A 41 1.31 -26.40 -15.35
C HIS A 41 0.15 -27.19 -14.72
N SER A 42 0.02 -27.09 -13.39
CA SER A 42 -1.07 -27.68 -12.62
C SER A 42 -1.40 -26.78 -11.45
N THR A 43 -2.68 -26.44 -11.28
CA THR A 43 -3.16 -25.66 -10.14
C THR A 43 -3.31 -26.50 -8.88
N LEU A 44 -3.44 -27.83 -9.02
CA LEU A 44 -3.58 -28.79 -7.91
C LEU A 44 -2.23 -29.29 -7.38
N SER A 45 -1.18 -29.27 -8.21
CA SER A 45 0.18 -29.66 -7.82
C SER A 45 1.20 -28.79 -8.55
N PRO A 46 1.23 -27.48 -8.27
CA PRO A 46 2.12 -26.55 -8.95
C PRO A 46 3.59 -26.87 -8.61
N SER A 47 4.44 -26.97 -9.63
CA SER A 47 5.86 -27.14 -9.39
C SER A 47 6.49 -25.82 -8.90
N ALA A 48 7.49 -25.91 -8.03
CA ALA A 48 8.19 -24.74 -7.51
C ALA A 48 8.79 -23.86 -8.63
N LEU A 49 9.20 -24.48 -9.74
CA LEU A 49 9.69 -23.79 -10.93
C LEU A 49 8.60 -22.91 -11.56
N HIS A 50 7.40 -23.45 -11.78
CA HIS A 50 6.27 -22.72 -12.36
C HIS A 50 5.86 -21.54 -11.49
N ILE A 51 5.78 -21.76 -10.16
CA ILE A 51 5.47 -20.69 -9.20
C ILE A 51 6.53 -19.59 -9.27
N SER A 52 7.82 -19.96 -9.26
CA SER A 52 8.91 -18.99 -9.28
C SER A 52 8.93 -18.15 -10.57
N LEU A 53 8.68 -18.78 -11.71
CA LEU A 53 8.58 -18.08 -13.00
C LEU A 53 7.39 -17.12 -13.04
N ALA A 54 6.23 -17.54 -12.51
CA ALA A 54 5.02 -16.71 -12.43
C ALA A 54 5.13 -15.57 -11.41
N ALA A 55 5.93 -15.74 -10.35
CA ALA A 55 6.15 -14.73 -9.32
C ALA A 55 6.97 -13.54 -9.84
N TRP A 56 7.82 -13.74 -10.86
CA TRP A 56 8.68 -12.67 -11.35
C TRP A 56 7.93 -11.49 -11.94
N PRO A 57 6.96 -11.70 -12.87
CA PRO A 57 6.14 -10.62 -13.39
C PRO A 57 5.37 -9.87 -12.30
N ALA A 58 4.85 -10.57 -11.28
CA ALA A 58 4.17 -9.94 -10.15
C ALA A 58 5.11 -9.03 -9.36
N PHE A 59 6.32 -9.53 -9.04
CA PHE A 59 7.33 -8.74 -8.34
C PHE A 59 7.83 -7.55 -9.17
N LEU A 60 8.07 -7.73 -10.48
CA LEU A 60 8.48 -6.65 -11.37
C LEU A 60 7.39 -5.60 -11.55
N GLY A 61 6.12 -6.01 -11.68
CA GLY A 61 4.97 -5.10 -11.71
C GLY A 61 4.84 -4.32 -10.41
N PHE A 62 5.07 -4.97 -9.28
CA PHE A 62 5.07 -4.35 -7.96
C PHE A 62 6.20 -3.31 -7.79
N LEU A 63 7.43 -3.66 -8.18
CA LEU A 63 8.56 -2.73 -8.18
C LEU A 63 8.34 -1.56 -9.16
N GLY A 64 7.87 -1.86 -10.37
CA GLY A 64 7.59 -0.86 -11.40
C GLY A 64 6.48 0.10 -10.98
N GLY A 65 5.41 -0.40 -10.38
CA GLY A 65 4.34 0.40 -9.79
C GLY A 65 4.86 1.30 -8.67
N SER A 66 5.71 0.77 -7.79
CA SER A 66 6.36 1.53 -6.71
C SER A 66 7.30 2.62 -7.23
N ALA A 67 8.07 2.34 -8.29
CA ALA A 67 8.92 3.31 -8.95
C ALA A 67 8.09 4.44 -9.59
N ALA A 68 7.05 4.08 -10.34
CA ALA A 68 6.16 5.03 -10.99
C ALA A 68 5.46 5.92 -9.96
N TRP A 69 4.98 5.34 -8.86
CA TRP A 69 4.41 6.06 -7.73
C TRP A 69 5.36 7.14 -7.21
N GLY A 70 6.61 6.75 -6.91
CA GLY A 70 7.61 7.69 -6.38
C GLY A 70 7.92 8.83 -7.35
N VAL A 71 8.09 8.52 -8.65
CA VAL A 71 8.29 9.54 -9.69
C VAL A 71 7.14 10.53 -9.75
N TRP A 72 5.89 10.05 -9.74
CA TRP A 72 4.72 10.90 -9.81
C TRP A 72 4.54 11.77 -8.57
N MET A 73 4.80 11.22 -7.38
CA MET A 73 4.81 12.01 -6.14
C MET A 73 5.89 13.09 -6.16
N GLY A 74 7.08 12.79 -6.68
CA GLY A 74 8.13 13.80 -6.86
C GLY A 74 7.77 14.89 -7.88
N ARG A 75 7.05 14.53 -8.95
CA ARG A 75 6.55 15.50 -9.93
C ARG A 75 5.54 16.47 -9.32
N MET A 76 4.73 16.04 -8.36
CA MET A 76 3.80 16.92 -7.65
C MET A 76 4.51 18.05 -6.90
N THR A 77 5.78 17.86 -6.50
CA THR A 77 6.61 18.89 -5.87
C THR A 77 7.51 19.64 -6.84
N GLY A 78 7.43 19.37 -8.15
CA GLY A 78 8.32 19.94 -9.16
C GLY A 78 9.75 19.38 -9.14
N SER A 79 9.99 18.22 -8.51
CA SER A 79 11.31 17.58 -8.52
C SER A 79 11.68 17.10 -9.92
N ALA A 80 12.85 17.50 -10.42
CA ALA A 80 13.43 17.00 -11.68
C ALA A 80 14.11 15.62 -11.52
N GLU A 81 14.34 15.18 -10.28
CA GLU A 81 15.17 14.03 -9.94
C GLU A 81 14.40 12.70 -10.00
N ALA A 82 13.88 12.35 -11.19
CA ALA A 82 13.02 11.17 -11.38
C ALA A 82 13.67 9.86 -10.90
N ARG A 83 14.97 9.64 -11.16
CA ARG A 83 15.67 8.41 -10.74
C ARG A 83 15.69 8.25 -9.22
N ARG A 84 15.94 9.33 -8.49
CA ARG A 84 15.98 9.32 -7.03
C ARG A 84 14.59 9.08 -6.45
N MET A 85 13.58 9.68 -7.04
CA MET A 85 12.18 9.49 -6.63
C MET A 85 11.67 8.09 -6.95
N ALA A 86 12.08 7.50 -8.08
CA ALA A 86 11.82 6.09 -8.39
C ALA A 86 12.44 5.16 -7.34
N ALA A 87 13.71 5.38 -7.00
CA ALA A 87 14.40 4.60 -5.96
C ALA A 87 13.72 4.77 -4.59
N ALA A 88 13.31 5.98 -4.22
CA ALA A 88 12.56 6.23 -2.99
C ALA A 88 11.23 5.47 -2.95
N GLY A 89 10.48 5.44 -4.06
CA GLY A 89 9.25 4.67 -4.17
C GLY A 89 9.50 3.16 -4.05
N MET A 90 10.45 2.63 -4.83
CA MET A 90 10.82 1.20 -4.79
C MET A 90 11.26 0.76 -3.40
N LEU A 91 12.25 1.46 -2.81
CA LEU A 91 12.84 1.07 -1.52
C LEU A 91 11.92 1.37 -0.34
N GLY A 92 11.07 2.39 -0.45
CA GLY A 92 10.16 2.79 0.62
C GLY A 92 8.93 1.89 0.73
N PHE A 93 8.41 1.39 -0.39
CA PHE A 93 7.16 0.65 -0.40
C PHE A 93 7.34 -0.86 -0.54
N ALA A 94 8.19 -1.30 -1.48
CA ALA A 94 8.22 -2.71 -1.83
C ALA A 94 8.87 -3.60 -0.75
N PRO A 95 10.07 -3.29 -0.19
CA PRO A 95 10.68 -4.09 0.85
C PRO A 95 9.81 -4.23 2.10
N ILE A 96 9.24 -3.12 2.59
CA ILE A 96 8.40 -3.18 3.80
C ILE A 96 7.13 -3.99 3.58
N THR A 97 6.51 -3.87 2.41
CA THR A 97 5.31 -4.65 2.07
C THR A 97 5.63 -6.14 1.99
N LEU A 98 6.77 -6.50 1.39
CA LEU A 98 7.21 -7.90 1.32
C LEU A 98 7.57 -8.46 2.70
N VAL A 99 8.32 -7.71 3.50
CA VAL A 99 8.71 -8.11 4.86
C VAL A 99 7.47 -8.31 5.73
N LEU A 100 6.51 -7.39 5.68
CA LEU A 100 5.27 -7.52 6.42
C LEU A 100 4.39 -8.64 5.86
N GLY A 101 4.27 -8.79 4.54
CA GLY A 101 3.52 -9.89 3.93
C GLY A 101 4.05 -11.26 4.36
N ILE A 102 5.36 -11.47 4.23
CA ILE A 102 6.02 -12.72 4.66
C ILE A 102 5.90 -12.89 6.18
N GLY A 103 6.15 -11.82 6.94
CA GLY A 103 6.08 -11.85 8.39
C GLY A 103 4.69 -12.19 8.91
N LEU A 104 3.64 -11.60 8.35
CA LEU A 104 2.26 -11.91 8.68
C LEU A 104 1.93 -13.38 8.35
N SER A 105 2.31 -13.87 7.18
CA SER A 105 2.08 -15.27 6.79
C SER A 105 2.84 -16.27 7.68
N ALA A 106 4.04 -15.94 8.13
CA ALA A 106 4.82 -16.80 9.02
C ALA A 106 4.30 -16.79 10.46
N VAL A 107 3.76 -15.66 10.90
CA VAL A 107 3.25 -15.46 12.27
C VAL A 107 1.80 -15.94 12.40
N GLU A 108 1.04 -16.02 11.30
CA GLU A 108 -0.37 -16.43 11.30
C GLU A 108 -0.64 -17.77 12.02
N PRO A 109 0.06 -18.89 11.71
CA PRO A 109 -0.20 -20.17 12.38
C PRO A 109 0.01 -20.07 13.90
N PHE A 110 1.11 -19.43 14.30
CA PHE A 110 1.45 -19.23 15.71
C PHE A 110 0.39 -18.40 16.45
N VAL A 111 -0.06 -17.30 15.84
CA VAL A 111 -1.04 -16.40 16.46
C VAL A 111 -2.42 -17.06 16.53
N VAL A 112 -2.84 -17.79 15.50
CA VAL A 112 -4.13 -18.50 15.52
C VAL A 112 -4.11 -19.61 16.57
N GLU A 113 -3.03 -20.38 16.68
CA GLU A 113 -2.93 -21.49 17.65
C GLU A 113 -2.81 -21.00 19.09
N GLN A 114 -1.97 -19.99 19.37
CA GLN A 114 -1.70 -19.55 20.74
C GLN A 114 -2.65 -18.45 21.23
N ILE A 115 -3.01 -17.51 20.37
CA ILE A 115 -3.78 -16.31 20.72
C ILE A 115 -5.26 -16.47 20.33
N GLY A 116 -5.57 -17.27 19.31
CA GLY A 116 -6.94 -17.54 18.86
C GLY A 116 -7.83 -18.21 19.92
N ALA A 117 -7.24 -18.85 20.93
CA ALA A 117 -7.97 -19.36 22.10
C ALA A 117 -8.45 -18.25 23.05
N LEU A 118 -7.79 -17.09 23.03
CA LEU A 118 -8.06 -15.95 23.93
C LEU A 118 -8.80 -14.81 23.23
N PHE A 119 -8.57 -14.61 21.93
CA PHE A 119 -9.15 -13.53 21.15
C PHE A 119 -9.85 -14.03 19.89
N PRO A 120 -11.01 -13.45 19.54
CA PRO A 120 -11.65 -13.73 18.26
C PRO A 120 -10.75 -13.38 17.07
N ILE A 121 -10.73 -14.24 16.04
CA ILE A 121 -9.87 -14.10 14.85
C ILE A 121 -10.01 -12.71 14.18
N HIS A 122 -11.22 -12.15 14.10
CA HIS A 122 -11.43 -10.81 13.52
C HIS A 122 -10.70 -9.69 14.29
N ARG A 123 -10.54 -9.81 15.62
CA ARG A 123 -9.76 -8.85 16.43
C ARG A 123 -8.27 -9.01 16.19
N ILE A 124 -7.79 -10.25 16.12
CA ILE A 124 -6.41 -10.57 15.75
C ILE A 124 -6.08 -9.97 14.37
N PHE A 125 -6.94 -10.21 13.39
CA PHE A 125 -6.82 -9.63 12.05
C PHE A 125 -6.68 -8.10 12.11
N THR A 126 -7.56 -7.43 12.87
CA THR A 126 -7.51 -5.98 13.05
C THR A 126 -6.17 -5.52 13.68
N LEU A 127 -5.73 -6.21 14.73
CA LEU A 127 -4.50 -5.89 15.47
C LEU A 127 -3.23 -6.10 14.65
N MET A 128 -3.26 -7.00 13.66
CA MET A 128 -2.12 -7.22 12.78
C MET A 128 -2.14 -6.27 11.59
N PHE A 129 -3.27 -6.13 10.90
CA PHE A 129 -3.34 -5.40 9.64
C PHE A 129 -3.37 -3.88 9.79
N VAL A 130 -3.95 -3.33 10.87
CA VAL A 130 -3.96 -1.88 11.09
C VAL A 130 -2.54 -1.31 11.29
N PRO A 131 -1.68 -1.90 12.15
CA PRO A 131 -0.27 -1.51 12.23
C PRO A 131 0.49 -1.76 10.93
N SER A 132 0.20 -2.84 10.20
CA SER A 132 0.84 -3.06 8.89
C SER A 132 0.49 -1.96 7.89
N ALA A 133 -0.78 -1.54 7.81
CA ALA A 133 -1.20 -0.43 6.96
C ALA A 133 -0.49 0.88 7.36
N PHE A 134 -0.35 1.15 8.66
CA PHE A 134 0.45 2.27 9.16
C PHE A 134 1.89 2.21 8.65
N LEU A 135 2.56 1.07 8.85
CA LEU A 135 3.98 0.91 8.53
C LEU A 135 4.25 1.01 7.03
N ILE A 136 3.43 0.35 6.20
CA ILE A 136 3.60 0.37 4.74
C ILE A 136 3.41 1.78 4.21
N ALA A 137 2.31 2.45 4.56
CA ALA A 137 2.01 3.78 4.06
C ALA A 137 2.97 4.84 4.64
N GLY A 138 3.26 4.74 5.94
CA GLY A 138 4.13 5.67 6.66
C GLY A 138 5.59 5.57 6.21
N LEU A 139 6.17 4.38 6.12
CA LEU A 139 7.56 4.20 5.66
C LEU A 139 7.70 4.49 4.17
N GLY A 140 6.68 4.17 3.36
CA GLY A 140 6.63 4.59 1.96
C GLY A 140 6.66 6.11 1.81
N ALA A 141 5.82 6.84 2.55
CA ALA A 141 5.78 8.30 2.52
C ALA A 141 7.04 8.95 3.12
N TRP A 142 7.61 8.34 4.16
CA TRP A 142 8.90 8.75 4.72
C TRP A 142 10.01 8.68 3.67
N ALA A 143 10.08 7.58 2.91
CA ALA A 143 11.06 7.43 1.85
C ALA A 143 10.90 8.49 0.75
N ILE A 144 9.66 8.88 0.41
CA ILE A 144 9.41 10.01 -0.50
C ILE A 144 9.97 11.32 0.07
N GLY A 145 9.71 11.64 1.34
CA GLY A 145 10.29 12.83 1.98
C GLY A 145 11.82 12.83 1.97
N PHE A 146 12.44 11.66 2.19
CA PHE A 146 13.89 11.50 2.08
C PHE A 146 14.37 11.67 0.63
N GLY A 147 13.63 11.12 -0.35
CA GLY A 147 13.85 11.33 -1.78
C GLY A 147 13.75 12.80 -2.20
N LEU A 148 12.98 13.61 -1.47
CA LEU A 148 12.91 15.07 -1.64
C LEU A 148 14.00 15.83 -0.89
N ARG A 149 14.89 15.14 -0.18
CA ARG A 149 15.94 15.71 0.68
C ARG A 149 15.38 16.60 1.81
N ASN A 150 14.17 16.32 2.27
CA ASN A 150 13.54 17.07 3.36
C ASN A 150 13.20 16.10 4.51
N GLY A 151 14.14 15.97 5.46
CA GLY A 151 13.99 15.05 6.60
C GLY A 151 12.87 15.44 7.57
N SER A 152 12.59 16.73 7.73
CA SER A 152 11.47 17.21 8.55
C SER A 152 10.14 16.81 7.93
N LEU A 153 10.01 17.01 6.61
CA LEU A 153 8.85 16.55 5.85
C LEU A 153 8.73 15.03 5.91
N ALA A 154 9.82 14.28 5.75
CA ALA A 154 9.80 12.82 5.82
C ALA A 154 9.20 12.31 7.14
N ARG A 155 9.59 12.91 8.28
CA ARG A 155 9.04 12.55 9.59
C ARG A 155 7.56 12.93 9.72
N SER A 156 7.16 14.09 9.22
CA SER A 156 5.76 14.51 9.21
C SER A 156 4.89 13.57 8.36
N LEU A 157 5.36 13.24 7.16
CA LEU A 157 4.70 12.33 6.24
C LEU A 157 4.51 10.94 6.84
N LEU A 158 5.52 10.40 7.53
CA LEU A 158 5.42 9.10 8.21
C LEU A 158 4.18 9.04 9.10
N TRP A 159 4.03 10.01 10.00
CA TRP A 159 2.95 10.02 10.99
C TRP A 159 1.60 10.34 10.36
N ARG A 160 1.54 11.33 9.47
CA ARG A 160 0.29 11.80 8.88
C ARG A 160 -0.27 10.81 7.86
N VAL A 161 0.57 10.32 6.97
CA VAL A 161 0.16 9.34 5.94
C VAL A 161 -0.07 7.97 6.58
N GLY A 162 0.84 7.50 7.44
CA GLY A 162 0.66 6.25 8.17
C GLY A 162 -0.59 6.26 9.04
N GLY A 163 -0.81 7.32 9.81
CA GLY A 163 -1.99 7.49 10.66
C GLY A 163 -3.29 7.51 9.86
N ALA A 164 -3.33 8.26 8.76
CA ALA A 164 -4.51 8.31 7.89
C ALA A 164 -4.81 6.93 7.26
N ALA A 165 -3.78 6.22 6.80
CA ALA A 165 -3.92 4.89 6.23
C ALA A 165 -4.45 3.87 7.25
N ALA A 166 -3.89 3.85 8.47
CA ALA A 166 -4.31 2.95 9.54
C ALA A 166 -5.74 3.24 10.02
N LEU A 167 -6.10 4.52 10.18
CA LEU A 167 -7.46 4.90 10.54
C LEU A 167 -8.46 4.53 9.44
N ALA A 168 -8.13 4.76 8.18
CA ALA A 168 -9.00 4.36 7.06
C ALA A 168 -9.19 2.85 7.00
N PHE A 169 -8.12 2.08 7.16
CA PHE A 169 -8.20 0.61 7.24
C PHE A 169 -9.11 0.18 8.41
N LEU A 170 -8.88 0.74 9.60
CA LEU A 170 -9.67 0.41 10.79
C LEU A 170 -11.16 0.73 10.60
N ILE A 171 -11.48 1.92 10.08
CA ILE A 171 -12.86 2.33 9.82
C ILE A 171 -13.53 1.36 8.85
N ILE A 172 -12.88 1.02 7.73
CA ILE A 172 -13.42 0.07 6.76
C ILE A 172 -13.62 -1.30 7.39
N ASN A 173 -12.64 -1.78 8.12
CA ASN A 173 -12.73 -3.07 8.81
C ASN A 173 -13.90 -3.11 9.80
N LEU A 174 -14.10 -2.06 10.60
CA LEU A 174 -15.24 -1.96 11.53
C LEU A 174 -16.59 -1.86 10.81
N VAL A 175 -16.67 -1.12 9.71
CA VAL A 175 -17.89 -1.00 8.89
C VAL A 175 -18.24 -2.35 8.26
N MET A 176 -17.25 -3.08 7.75
CA MET A 176 -17.41 -4.41 7.19
C MET A 176 -17.88 -5.40 8.28
N GLU A 177 -17.25 -5.39 9.45
CA GLU A 177 -17.65 -6.20 10.61
C GLU A 177 -19.10 -5.92 11.01
N TRP A 178 -19.48 -4.64 11.13
CA TRP A 178 -20.85 -4.22 11.44
C TRP A 178 -21.86 -4.66 10.36
N SER A 179 -21.42 -4.74 9.11
CA SER A 179 -22.22 -5.22 7.98
C SER A 179 -22.26 -6.76 7.86
N GLY A 180 -21.70 -7.49 8.84
CA GLY A 180 -21.67 -8.95 8.87
C GLY A 180 -20.54 -9.60 8.06
N TRP A 181 -19.60 -8.82 7.52
CA TRP A 181 -18.38 -9.32 6.88
C TRP A 181 -17.28 -9.56 7.93
N VAL A 182 -17.49 -10.57 8.78
CA VAL A 182 -16.60 -10.89 9.89
C VAL A 182 -15.54 -11.90 9.46
N VAL A 183 -14.26 -11.53 9.59
CA VAL A 183 -13.14 -12.45 9.32
C VAL A 183 -13.16 -13.62 10.31
N GLY A 184 -13.20 -14.85 9.78
CA GLY A 184 -13.37 -16.07 10.57
C GLY A 184 -14.78 -16.30 11.12
N GLY A 185 -15.78 -15.55 10.64
CA GLY A 185 -17.19 -15.73 10.99
C GLY A 185 -17.91 -16.82 10.17
N PRO A 186 -19.23 -17.00 10.38
CA PRO A 186 -20.04 -17.95 9.61
C PRO A 186 -19.98 -17.66 8.10
N ASN A 187 -19.83 -18.68 7.27
CA ASN A 187 -19.70 -18.58 5.80
C ASN A 187 -18.50 -17.76 5.32
N ALA A 188 -17.50 -17.49 6.18
CA ALA A 188 -16.35 -16.66 5.83
C ALA A 188 -15.52 -17.24 4.67
N ALA A 189 -15.41 -18.56 4.58
CA ALA A 189 -14.72 -19.27 3.50
C ALA A 189 -15.46 -19.13 2.16
N GLU A 190 -16.78 -19.35 2.14
CA GLU A 190 -17.59 -19.20 0.93
C GLU A 190 -17.55 -17.78 0.36
N ARG A 191 -17.50 -16.78 1.24
CA ARG A 191 -17.47 -15.36 0.88
C ARG A 191 -16.07 -14.78 0.68
N ASN A 192 -15.01 -15.57 0.89
CA ASN A 192 -13.63 -15.08 0.89
C ASN A 192 -13.44 -13.83 1.78
N THR A 193 -14.09 -13.79 2.95
CA THR A 193 -14.26 -12.56 3.74
C THR A 193 -12.94 -11.91 4.11
N MET A 194 -11.91 -12.70 4.44
CA MET A 194 -10.57 -12.20 4.74
C MET A 194 -9.98 -11.43 3.56
N LEU A 195 -10.04 -11.99 2.34
CA LEU A 195 -9.52 -11.34 1.14
C LEU A 195 -10.30 -10.06 0.82
N THR A 196 -11.63 -10.09 0.94
CA THR A 196 -12.48 -8.92 0.68
C THR A 196 -12.20 -7.79 1.66
N VAL A 197 -12.18 -8.06 2.96
CA VAL A 197 -11.92 -7.06 4.00
C VAL A 197 -10.49 -6.52 3.88
N MET A 198 -9.51 -7.40 3.66
CA MET A 198 -8.12 -7.01 3.44
C MET A 198 -7.98 -6.12 2.20
N PHE A 199 -8.61 -6.47 1.08
CA PHE A 199 -8.54 -5.69 -0.15
C PHE A 199 -9.16 -4.31 0.02
N LEU A 200 -10.39 -4.23 0.55
CA LEU A 200 -11.09 -2.95 0.75
C LEU A 200 -10.38 -2.08 1.79
N GLY A 201 -9.88 -2.68 2.88
CA GLY A 201 -9.10 -1.98 3.89
C GLY A 201 -7.83 -1.37 3.32
N ASN A 202 -7.07 -2.13 2.53
CA ASN A 202 -5.87 -1.63 1.85
C ASN A 202 -6.19 -0.57 0.78
N LEU A 203 -7.30 -0.73 0.06
CA LEU A 203 -7.74 0.27 -0.92
C LEU A 203 -8.07 1.60 -0.24
N GLY A 204 -8.82 1.56 0.87
CA GLY A 204 -9.09 2.76 1.66
C GLY A 204 -7.84 3.37 2.28
N ALA A 205 -6.92 2.54 2.78
CA ALA A 205 -5.63 2.99 3.26
C ALA A 205 -4.81 3.70 2.17
N ALA A 206 -4.79 3.18 0.95
CA ALA A 206 -4.12 3.79 -0.18
C ALA A 206 -4.77 5.08 -0.65
N LEU A 207 -6.11 5.14 -0.67
CA LEU A 207 -6.86 6.36 -1.00
C LEU A 207 -6.61 7.46 0.05
N ALA A 208 -6.80 7.16 1.33
CA ALA A 208 -6.63 8.12 2.41
C ALA A 208 -5.16 8.55 2.58
N GLY A 209 -4.24 7.59 2.60
CA GLY A 209 -2.80 7.87 2.68
C GLY A 209 -2.30 8.65 1.47
N GLY A 210 -2.71 8.26 0.25
CA GLY A 210 -2.39 8.97 -0.98
C GLY A 210 -2.95 10.39 -1.01
N ALA A 211 -4.16 10.60 -0.48
CA ALA A 211 -4.77 11.93 -0.36
C ALA A 211 -4.00 12.84 0.58
N VAL A 212 -3.63 12.36 1.77
CA VAL A 212 -2.84 13.12 2.73
C VAL A 212 -1.45 13.42 2.19
N LEU A 213 -0.80 12.46 1.55
CA LEU A 213 0.49 12.67 0.90
C LEU A 213 0.39 13.75 -0.18
N GLY A 214 -0.61 13.65 -1.08
CA GLY A 214 -0.84 14.65 -2.12
C GLY A 214 -1.09 16.06 -1.57
N TRP A 215 -1.86 16.16 -0.47
CA TRP A 215 -2.08 17.42 0.24
C TRP A 215 -0.76 18.04 0.72
N ASP A 216 0.07 17.26 1.42
CA ASP A 216 1.29 17.75 2.05
C ASP A 216 2.38 18.12 1.05
N LEU A 217 2.49 17.35 -0.04
CA LEU A 217 3.38 17.67 -1.15
C LEU A 217 2.97 18.98 -1.84
N HIS A 218 1.67 19.25 -1.96
CA HIS A 218 1.20 20.51 -2.52
C HIS A 218 1.48 21.70 -1.60
N ALA A 219 1.24 21.53 -0.29
CA ALA A 219 1.53 22.57 0.71
C ALA A 219 3.01 22.98 0.71
N LEU A 220 3.93 22.02 0.50
CA LEU A 220 5.36 22.31 0.34
C LEU A 220 5.65 23.26 -0.83
N VAL A 221 4.98 23.05 -1.97
CA VAL A 221 5.13 23.90 -3.16
C VAL A 221 4.58 25.30 -2.91
N GLU A 222 3.44 25.41 -2.23
CA GLU A 222 2.87 26.72 -1.86
C GLU A 222 3.82 27.51 -0.96
N GLN A 223 4.39 26.87 0.07
CA GLN A 223 5.35 27.51 0.98
C GLN A 223 6.59 28.03 0.25
N GLY A 224 7.17 27.25 -0.67
CA GLY A 224 8.33 27.67 -1.45
C GLY A 224 8.05 28.88 -2.37
N ARG A 225 6.83 29.00 -2.90
CA ARG A 225 6.42 30.16 -3.71
C ARG A 225 6.25 31.42 -2.86
N GLU A 226 5.68 31.28 -1.67
CA GLU A 226 5.51 32.40 -0.74
C GLU A 226 6.85 32.94 -0.24
N SER A 227 7.83 32.07 0.03
CA SER A 227 9.17 32.52 0.41
C SER A 227 9.89 33.29 -0.70
N PHE A 228 9.74 32.85 -1.96
CA PHE A 228 10.35 33.53 -3.10
C PHE A 228 9.74 34.91 -3.38
N ASN A 229 8.44 35.07 -3.20
CA ASN A 229 7.78 36.37 -3.41
C ASN A 229 8.07 37.40 -2.30
N ARG A 230 8.66 36.97 -1.18
CA ARG A 230 9.02 37.84 -0.05
C ARG A 230 10.50 38.24 -0.02
N SER A 231 11.33 37.65 -0.89
CA SER A 231 12.75 37.98 -1.06
C SER A 231 12.96 38.94 -2.23
#